data_AF-A0A2D6PY46-F1
#
_entry.id   AF-A0A2D6PY46-F1
#
_cell.length_a   1.000
_cell.length_b   1.000
_cell.length_c   1.000
_cell.angle_alpha   90.00
_cell.angle_beta   90.00
_cell.angle_gamma   90.00
#
_symmetry.space_group_name_H-M   'P 1'
#
loop_
_entity.id
_entity.type
_entity.pdbx_description
1 polymer ?
#
loop_
_entity_poly.entity_id
_entity_poly.type
_entity_poly.pdbx_seq_one_letter_code
_entity_poly.pdbx_strand_id
1 'polypeptide(L)'
;MYPGVRNLQPRAFGSVNEPWGSEFFIGVPLYDRIDDGQGNWTTTALPTMASNVTTPLNDTSECRLVVRDRTPLDLNTFTSATQDEVSVSLKFIDPFGRKIAIRSTQPLPKGPFHEFFGGVVTNHILHGRTGLGGKLPPQVFCYIATWSLAEVTIDGQLLPNNDKRLLHTMVTQGIRDPGNDPGPAGGNGPFMGRDDEVDKEDLELHVVLPPVRFVPTPQPNTPVVGFPQEFVHLVFENVELSGTSLNGTIRR
;
A
#
# COMPACT_ATOMS: atom_id res chain seq x y z
N MET A 1 -1.38 6.52 8.57
CA MET A 1 0.07 6.82 8.41
C MET A 1 0.26 8.13 7.67
N TYR A 2 1.35 8.83 7.99
CA TYR A 2 1.77 10.08 7.36
C TYR A 2 3.04 9.87 6.53
N PRO A 3 3.38 10.79 5.62
CA PRO A 3 4.65 10.73 4.92
C PRO A 3 5.80 10.90 5.91
N GLY A 4 6.83 10.10 5.76
CA GLY A 4 8.05 10.21 6.56
C GLY A 4 9.14 9.33 5.99
N VAL A 5 10.37 9.50 6.47
CA VAL A 5 11.50 8.68 6.01
C VAL A 5 11.30 7.22 6.41
N ARG A 6 12.00 6.32 5.70
CA ARG A 6 11.95 4.88 5.97
C ARG A 6 13.35 4.27 5.92
N ASN A 7 13.64 3.36 6.86
CA ASN A 7 14.85 2.55 6.87
C ASN A 7 14.98 1.75 5.57
N LEU A 8 16.18 1.76 4.99
CA LEU A 8 16.52 0.99 3.79
C LEU A 8 17.14 -0.33 4.20
N GLN A 9 16.42 -1.42 3.99
CA GLN A 9 16.89 -2.76 4.34
C GLN A 9 17.95 -3.24 3.33
N PRO A 10 19.16 -3.65 3.77
CA PRO A 10 20.21 -4.13 2.86
C PRO A 10 19.78 -5.29 1.98
N ARG A 11 18.88 -6.17 2.46
CA ARG A 11 18.34 -7.29 1.69
C ARG A 11 17.55 -6.87 0.44
N ALA A 12 16.94 -5.68 0.46
CA ALA A 12 16.14 -5.13 -0.63
C ALA A 12 16.92 -4.11 -1.48
N PHE A 13 17.82 -3.35 -0.85
CA PHE A 13 18.48 -2.19 -1.46
C PHE A 13 20.00 -2.34 -1.66
N GLY A 14 20.59 -3.44 -1.20
CA GLY A 14 22.02 -3.69 -1.29
C GLY A 14 22.84 -2.75 -0.40
N SER A 15 24.08 -2.51 -0.82
CA SER A 15 25.02 -1.58 -0.16
C SER A 15 25.25 -0.35 -1.05
N VAL A 16 26.08 0.59 -0.59
CA VAL A 16 26.49 1.74 -1.43
C VAL A 16 27.33 1.28 -2.63
N ASN A 17 28.20 0.29 -2.43
CA ASN A 17 29.09 -0.24 -3.48
C ASN A 17 28.39 -1.20 -4.45
N GLU A 18 27.32 -1.85 -3.98
CA GLU A 18 26.49 -2.76 -4.78
C GLU A 18 25.01 -2.45 -4.54
N PRO A 19 24.49 -1.35 -5.12
CA PRO A 19 23.13 -0.93 -4.86
C PRO A 19 22.14 -1.70 -5.73
N TRP A 20 21.02 -2.12 -5.12
CA TRP A 20 19.87 -2.73 -5.79
C TRP A 20 18.61 -1.92 -5.51
N GLY A 21 17.50 -2.24 -6.18
CA GLY A 21 16.19 -1.69 -5.81
C GLY A 21 16.02 -0.22 -6.15
N SER A 22 16.54 0.23 -7.29
CA SER A 22 16.46 1.62 -7.76
C SER A 22 15.40 1.83 -8.85
N GLU A 23 14.55 0.84 -9.09
CA GLU A 23 13.51 0.89 -10.12
C GLU A 23 12.46 1.93 -9.76
N PHE A 24 11.99 2.68 -10.76
CA PHE A 24 10.99 3.73 -10.59
C PHE A 24 9.68 3.17 -9.97
N PHE A 25 9.12 3.88 -8.97
CA PHE A 25 7.94 3.50 -8.17
C PHE A 25 8.01 2.20 -7.35
N ILE A 26 8.95 1.30 -7.63
CA ILE A 26 9.12 0.03 -6.91
C ILE A 26 10.18 0.14 -5.83
N GLY A 27 11.31 0.75 -6.19
CA GLY A 27 12.47 0.92 -5.34
C GLY A 27 12.61 2.36 -4.82
N VAL A 28 13.83 2.69 -4.43
CA VAL A 28 14.25 4.04 -4.04
C VAL A 28 15.42 4.46 -4.92
N PRO A 29 15.31 5.52 -5.74
CA PRO A 29 16.43 6.02 -6.53
C PRO A 29 17.66 6.32 -5.67
N LEU A 30 18.88 6.16 -6.21
CA LEU A 30 20.10 6.33 -5.43
C LEU A 30 20.25 7.72 -4.82
N TYR A 31 19.80 8.76 -5.54
CA TYR A 31 19.83 10.14 -5.05
C TYR A 31 18.84 10.41 -3.91
N ASP A 32 17.90 9.49 -3.65
CA ASP A 32 16.92 9.56 -2.55
C ASP A 32 17.30 8.62 -1.38
N ARG A 33 18.56 8.19 -1.28
CA ARG A 33 19.07 7.35 -0.19
C ARG A 33 20.11 8.09 0.64
N ILE A 34 20.09 7.87 1.94
CA ILE A 34 21.09 8.39 2.87
C ILE A 34 22.11 7.29 3.21
N ASP A 35 23.39 7.60 3.06
CA ASP A 35 24.54 6.76 3.42
C ASP A 35 25.01 7.12 4.85
N ASP A 36 25.45 6.13 5.62
CA ASP A 36 26.10 6.33 6.92
C ASP A 36 27.57 6.80 6.80
N GLY A 37 28.16 6.71 5.61
CA GLY A 37 29.56 6.97 5.32
C GLY A 37 30.46 5.76 5.59
N GLN A 38 29.87 4.60 5.89
CA GLN A 38 30.54 3.31 6.06
C GLN A 38 30.12 2.31 4.98
N GLY A 39 29.40 2.77 3.95
CA GLY A 39 29.01 1.97 2.80
C GLY A 39 27.63 1.31 2.94
N ASN A 40 26.83 1.73 3.93
CA ASN A 40 25.46 1.23 4.10
C ASN A 40 24.44 2.33 3.86
N TRP A 41 23.34 1.94 3.21
CA TRP A 41 22.14 2.76 3.18
C TRP A 41 21.47 2.74 4.55
N THR A 42 21.02 3.90 5.01
CA THR A 42 20.32 4.07 6.31
C THR A 42 18.84 4.28 6.09
N THR A 43 18.45 5.41 5.52
CA THR A 43 17.05 5.79 5.28
C THR A 43 16.85 6.36 3.89
N THR A 44 15.59 6.51 3.51
CA THR A 44 15.23 7.43 2.41
C THR A 44 15.58 8.86 2.79
N ALA A 45 15.98 9.66 1.81
CA ALA A 45 16.22 11.10 1.95
C ALA A 45 14.90 11.89 1.95
N LEU A 46 13.90 11.37 1.22
CA LEU A 46 12.57 11.98 1.09
C LEU A 46 11.51 11.19 1.87
N PRO A 47 10.42 11.86 2.30
CA PRO A 47 9.26 11.20 2.88
C PRO A 47 8.62 10.19 1.92
N THR A 48 8.18 9.06 2.46
CA THR A 48 7.49 7.99 1.74
C THR A 48 6.20 7.62 2.46
N MET A 49 5.35 6.83 1.80
CA MET A 49 4.13 6.29 2.41
C MET A 49 4.42 5.16 3.43
N ALA A 50 5.65 4.64 3.49
CA ALA A 50 6.04 3.51 4.34
C ALA A 50 6.70 3.95 5.65
N SER A 51 6.32 5.11 6.19
CA SER A 51 6.97 5.70 7.37
C SER A 51 6.49 5.11 8.70
N ASN A 52 7.14 5.52 9.79
CA ASN A 52 6.76 5.22 11.18
C ASN A 52 5.95 6.34 11.85
N VAL A 53 5.49 7.32 11.07
CA VAL A 53 4.67 8.43 11.58
C VAL A 53 3.20 8.05 11.44
N THR A 54 2.50 7.90 12.54
CA THR A 54 1.10 7.48 12.56
C THR A 54 0.25 8.30 13.55
N THR A 55 -1.06 8.20 13.37
CA THR A 55 -2.07 8.68 14.30
C THR A 55 -3.17 7.64 14.31
N PRO A 56 -3.72 7.28 15.49
CA PRO A 56 -4.83 6.34 15.59
C PRO A 56 -6.04 6.78 14.76
N LEU A 57 -6.73 5.80 14.17
CA LEU A 57 -8.03 6.03 13.57
C LEU A 57 -9.11 6.19 14.66
N ASN A 58 -10.15 6.94 14.33
CA ASN A 58 -11.31 7.04 15.21
C ASN A 58 -12.16 5.76 15.19
N ASP A 59 -13.02 5.62 16.20
CA ASP A 59 -13.85 4.44 16.43
C ASP A 59 -14.96 4.26 15.38
N THR A 60 -15.16 5.25 14.51
CA THR A 60 -16.12 5.22 13.41
C THR A 60 -15.49 4.83 12.06
N SER A 61 -14.19 4.57 12.03
CA SER A 61 -13.49 4.18 10.81
C SER A 61 -13.81 2.73 10.49
N GLU A 62 -14.20 2.46 9.25
CA GLU A 62 -14.67 1.15 8.81
C GLU A 62 -14.13 0.86 7.42
N CYS A 63 -13.63 -0.37 7.21
CA CYS A 63 -13.29 -0.87 5.90
C CYS A 63 -13.94 -2.24 5.67
N ARG A 64 -14.51 -2.43 4.48
CA ARG A 64 -15.06 -3.70 4.03
C ARG A 64 -14.41 -4.09 2.71
N LEU A 65 -13.86 -5.30 2.66
CA LEU A 65 -13.22 -5.89 1.49
C LEU A 65 -13.93 -7.19 1.12
N VAL A 66 -14.39 -7.28 -0.13
CA VAL A 66 -14.92 -8.51 -0.74
C VAL A 66 -14.16 -8.77 -2.02
N VAL A 67 -13.65 -9.98 -2.17
CA VAL A 67 -12.83 -10.36 -3.33
C VAL A 67 -13.24 -11.70 -3.91
N ARG A 68 -13.05 -11.85 -5.21
CA ARG A 68 -12.93 -13.13 -5.89
C ARG A 68 -11.78 -13.08 -6.88
N ASP A 69 -10.87 -14.01 -6.72
CA ASP A 69 -9.72 -14.25 -7.59
C ASP A 69 -10.11 -15.31 -8.63
N ARG A 70 -10.03 -14.95 -9.92
CA ARG A 70 -10.35 -15.84 -11.05
C ARG A 70 -9.30 -15.77 -12.15
N THR A 71 -8.40 -14.80 -12.10
CA THR A 71 -7.45 -14.48 -13.15
C THR A 71 -6.04 -14.60 -12.57
N PRO A 72 -5.27 -15.63 -12.93
CA PRO A 72 -4.02 -15.92 -12.23
C PRO A 72 -2.86 -14.97 -12.57
N LEU A 73 -3.00 -14.16 -13.63
CA LEU A 73 -1.95 -13.32 -14.19
C LEU A 73 -2.54 -12.08 -14.84
N ASP A 74 -1.71 -11.06 -15.02
CA ASP A 74 -2.01 -9.83 -15.72
C ASP A 74 -2.51 -10.12 -17.12
N LEU A 75 -3.50 -9.31 -17.50
CA LEU A 75 -4.01 -9.33 -18.86
C LEU A 75 -3.15 -8.46 -19.78
N ASN A 76 -3.44 -8.55 -21.08
CA ASN A 76 -2.65 -7.91 -22.13
C ASN A 76 -2.63 -6.39 -22.01
N THR A 77 -3.72 -5.77 -21.53
CA THR A 77 -3.85 -4.31 -21.44
C THR A 77 -4.48 -3.88 -20.12
N PHE A 78 -4.25 -2.63 -19.73
CA PHE A 78 -4.91 -1.99 -18.59
C PHE A 78 -6.43 -1.90 -18.70
N THR A 79 -6.97 -2.06 -19.91
CA THR A 79 -8.40 -1.97 -20.22
C THR A 79 -9.02 -3.34 -20.49
N SER A 80 -8.26 -4.42 -20.35
CA SER A 80 -8.77 -5.78 -20.53
C SER A 80 -9.82 -6.08 -19.45
N ALA A 81 -10.88 -6.81 -19.81
CA ALA A 81 -11.86 -7.24 -18.83
C ALA A 81 -11.30 -8.40 -18.01
N THR A 82 -11.01 -8.16 -16.73
CA THR A 82 -10.69 -9.22 -15.76
C THR A 82 -11.95 -9.92 -15.29
N GLN A 83 -11.81 -11.20 -14.92
CA GLN A 83 -12.87 -11.98 -14.28
C GLN A 83 -12.86 -11.81 -12.75
N ASP A 84 -11.87 -11.10 -12.22
CA ASP A 84 -11.77 -10.85 -10.79
C ASP A 84 -12.86 -9.88 -10.33
N GLU A 85 -13.26 -10.02 -9.07
CA GLU A 85 -14.26 -9.18 -8.45
C GLU A 85 -13.62 -8.51 -7.23
N VAL A 86 -13.62 -7.17 -7.17
CA VAL A 86 -13.09 -6.39 -6.03
C VAL A 86 -14.11 -5.36 -5.59
N SER A 87 -14.60 -5.49 -4.36
CA SER A 87 -15.45 -4.48 -3.71
C SER A 87 -14.81 -4.02 -2.41
N VAL A 88 -14.33 -2.77 -2.43
CA VAL A 88 -13.82 -2.06 -1.26
C VAL A 88 -14.77 -0.92 -0.92
N SER A 89 -15.14 -0.82 0.35
CA SER A 89 -15.77 0.37 0.90
C SER A 89 -15.06 0.76 2.18
N LEU A 90 -14.52 1.98 2.21
CA LEU A 90 -13.78 2.52 3.35
C LEU A 90 -14.38 3.88 3.73
N LYS A 91 -14.52 4.14 5.03
CA LYS A 91 -14.87 5.44 5.59
C LYS A 91 -13.97 5.74 6.78
N PHE A 92 -13.50 6.98 6.89
CA PHE A 92 -12.75 7.46 8.05
C PHE A 92 -12.84 8.98 8.15
N ILE A 93 -12.40 9.53 9.29
CA ILE A 93 -12.17 10.98 9.42
C ILE A 93 -10.66 11.20 9.36
N ASP A 94 -10.25 12.12 8.49
CA ASP A 94 -8.84 12.43 8.33
C ASP A 94 -8.33 13.38 9.44
N PRO A 95 -7.02 13.67 9.47
CA PRO A 95 -6.43 14.52 10.51
C PRO A 95 -6.93 15.99 10.50
N PHE A 96 -7.62 16.42 9.45
CA PHE A 96 -8.20 17.75 9.33
C PHE A 96 -9.70 17.76 9.70
N GLY A 97 -10.24 16.64 10.17
CA GLY A 97 -11.65 16.52 10.55
C GLY A 97 -12.60 16.28 9.36
N ARG A 98 -12.08 16.03 8.16
CA ARG A 98 -12.91 15.81 6.97
C ARG A 98 -13.35 14.35 6.89
N LYS A 99 -14.58 14.12 6.43
CA LYS A 99 -15.12 12.77 6.23
C LYS A 99 -14.67 12.24 4.88
N ILE A 100 -13.84 11.21 4.87
CA ILE A 100 -13.36 10.58 3.66
C ILE A 100 -14.12 9.28 3.45
N ALA A 101 -14.60 9.06 2.23
CA ALA A 101 -15.09 7.75 1.80
C ALA A 101 -14.43 7.33 0.49
N ILE A 102 -14.02 6.06 0.44
CA ILE A 102 -13.35 5.46 -0.72
C ILE A 102 -14.16 4.23 -1.13
N ARG A 103 -14.46 4.12 -2.42
CA ARG A 103 -15.17 2.97 -2.98
C ARG A 103 -14.46 2.48 -4.23
N SER A 104 -14.14 1.18 -4.31
CA SER A 104 -13.64 0.60 -5.55
C SER A 104 -14.71 0.62 -6.64
N THR A 105 -14.31 0.93 -7.86
CA THR A 105 -15.18 0.99 -9.04
C THR A 105 -14.92 -0.17 -9.99
N GLN A 106 -13.65 -0.53 -10.20
CA GLN A 106 -13.26 -1.65 -11.05
C GLN A 106 -11.89 -2.21 -10.65
N PRO A 107 -11.69 -3.54 -10.66
CA PRO A 107 -10.36 -4.12 -10.54
C PRO A 107 -9.46 -3.68 -11.71
N LEU A 108 -8.16 -3.59 -11.45
CA LEU A 108 -7.16 -3.25 -12.46
C LEU A 108 -6.50 -4.54 -12.99
N PRO A 109 -6.73 -4.91 -14.25
CA PRO A 109 -6.29 -6.19 -14.81
C PRO A 109 -4.78 -6.30 -15.04
N LYS A 110 -4.07 -5.18 -14.87
CA LYS A 110 -2.66 -5.04 -15.19
C LYS A 110 -2.03 -3.92 -14.37
N GLY A 111 -0.85 -4.18 -13.80
CA GLY A 111 -0.08 -3.16 -13.10
C GLY A 111 0.85 -2.37 -14.03
N PRO A 112 1.07 -1.07 -13.76
CA PRO A 112 1.98 -0.26 -14.57
C PRO A 112 3.47 -0.51 -14.27
N PHE A 113 3.77 -1.12 -13.11
CA PHE A 113 5.14 -1.26 -12.60
C PHE A 113 5.51 -2.70 -12.20
N HIS A 114 4.52 -3.51 -11.90
CA HIS A 114 4.66 -4.92 -11.53
C HIS A 114 3.35 -5.67 -11.81
N GLU A 115 3.39 -6.98 -11.67
CA GLU A 115 2.25 -7.89 -11.81
C GLU A 115 1.13 -7.53 -10.81
N PHE A 116 -0.10 -7.34 -11.32
CA PHE A 116 -1.32 -7.15 -10.51
C PHE A 116 -2.22 -8.38 -10.52
N PHE A 117 -1.86 -9.44 -11.25
CA PHE A 117 -2.56 -10.73 -11.26
C PHE A 117 -4.03 -10.57 -11.65
N GLY A 118 -4.32 -9.81 -12.70
CA GLY A 118 -5.71 -9.54 -13.10
C GLY A 118 -6.49 -8.62 -12.14
N GLY A 119 -5.86 -8.16 -11.05
CA GLY A 119 -6.41 -7.23 -10.08
C GLY A 119 -6.56 -7.84 -8.69
N VAL A 120 -6.43 -9.16 -8.53
CA VAL A 120 -6.46 -9.86 -7.24
C VAL A 120 -5.35 -10.89 -7.20
N VAL A 121 -4.64 -10.98 -6.07
CA VAL A 121 -3.73 -12.09 -5.79
C VAL A 121 -4.02 -12.65 -4.42
N THR A 122 -3.92 -13.96 -4.29
CA THR A 122 -4.09 -14.68 -3.02
C THR A 122 -2.86 -15.52 -2.68
N ASN A 123 -2.55 -15.63 -1.39
CA ASN A 123 -1.46 -16.46 -0.84
C ASN A 123 -0.10 -16.23 -1.52
N HIS A 124 0.37 -14.98 -1.51
CA HIS A 124 1.60 -14.58 -2.19
C HIS A 124 2.59 -13.91 -1.24
N ILE A 125 3.88 -14.00 -1.57
CA ILE A 125 4.89 -13.19 -0.88
C ILE A 125 4.98 -11.85 -1.61
N LEU A 126 4.74 -10.76 -0.89
CA LEU A 126 4.83 -9.40 -1.42
C LEU A 126 6.01 -8.64 -0.81
N HIS A 127 6.29 -7.48 -1.40
CA HIS A 127 7.24 -6.48 -0.93
C HIS A 127 8.69 -6.95 -0.85
N GLY A 128 9.53 -6.16 -0.17
CA GLY A 128 10.95 -6.40 -0.01
C GLY A 128 11.64 -6.76 -1.33
N ARG A 129 12.32 -7.90 -1.37
CA ARG A 129 13.12 -8.28 -2.54
C ARG A 129 12.27 -8.67 -3.76
N THR A 130 11.03 -9.12 -3.58
CA THR A 130 10.12 -9.46 -4.70
C THR A 130 9.81 -8.25 -5.58
N GLY A 131 9.76 -7.04 -4.98
CA GLY A 131 9.35 -5.81 -5.66
C GLY A 131 7.86 -5.71 -5.96
N LEU A 132 7.06 -6.74 -5.69
CA LEU A 132 5.61 -6.70 -5.83
C LEU A 132 5.02 -5.77 -4.76
N GLY A 133 4.33 -4.71 -5.16
CA GLY A 133 3.85 -3.69 -4.23
C GLY A 133 4.93 -2.78 -3.63
N GLY A 134 6.18 -2.84 -4.14
CA GLY A 134 7.30 -1.99 -3.72
C GLY A 134 8.23 -2.60 -2.67
N LYS A 135 9.46 -2.10 -2.58
CA LYS A 135 10.57 -2.68 -1.80
C LYS A 135 10.74 -2.10 -0.38
N LEU A 136 10.01 -1.04 -0.05
CA LEU A 136 10.13 -0.33 1.25
C LEU A 136 9.50 -1.08 2.44
N PRO A 137 8.32 -1.71 2.30
CA PRO A 137 7.79 -2.57 3.34
C PRO A 137 8.60 -3.87 3.46
N PRO A 138 8.59 -4.52 4.64
CA PRO A 138 9.22 -5.83 4.78
C PRO A 138 8.57 -6.85 3.85
N GLN A 139 9.35 -7.84 3.42
CA GLN A 139 8.83 -8.96 2.66
C GLN A 139 7.88 -9.78 3.54
N VAL A 140 6.63 -9.92 3.12
CA VAL A 140 5.54 -10.42 3.97
C VAL A 140 4.66 -11.42 3.23
N PHE A 141 4.13 -12.41 3.96
CA PHE A 141 3.07 -13.25 3.42
C PHE A 141 1.75 -12.48 3.38
N CYS A 142 1.21 -12.39 2.18
CA CYS A 142 -0.03 -11.73 1.87
C CYS A 142 -1.10 -12.77 1.56
N TYR A 143 -2.15 -12.77 2.37
CA TYR A 143 -3.30 -13.63 2.17
C TYR A 143 -4.10 -13.18 0.95
N ILE A 144 -4.28 -11.87 0.81
CA ILE A 144 -5.05 -11.23 -0.26
C ILE A 144 -4.42 -9.89 -0.56
N ALA A 145 -4.15 -9.59 -1.82
CA ALA A 145 -3.91 -8.23 -2.29
C ALA A 145 -4.82 -7.92 -3.49
N THR A 146 -5.28 -6.68 -3.56
CA THR A 146 -6.10 -6.21 -4.67
C THR A 146 -5.53 -4.92 -5.23
N TRP A 147 -5.69 -4.73 -6.53
CA TRP A 147 -5.50 -3.45 -7.20
C TRP A 147 -6.76 -3.09 -7.96
N SER A 148 -7.30 -1.91 -7.70
CA SER A 148 -8.53 -1.42 -8.31
C SER A 148 -8.46 0.08 -8.55
N LEU A 149 -9.37 0.58 -9.38
CA LEU A 149 -9.71 2.00 -9.39
C LEU A 149 -10.75 2.27 -8.31
N ALA A 150 -10.71 3.49 -7.78
CA ALA A 150 -11.64 3.95 -6.77
C ALA A 150 -12.09 5.39 -6.99
N GLU A 151 -13.29 5.65 -6.49
CA GLU A 151 -13.82 6.97 -6.23
C GLU A 151 -13.49 7.41 -4.80
N VAL A 152 -13.11 8.67 -4.62
CA VAL A 152 -12.82 9.28 -3.32
C VAL A 152 -13.69 10.50 -3.09
N THR A 153 -14.58 10.43 -2.11
CA THR A 153 -15.39 11.58 -1.70
C THR A 153 -14.85 12.21 -0.42
N ILE A 154 -14.85 13.53 -0.37
CA ILE A 154 -14.50 14.33 0.81
C ILE A 154 -15.74 15.10 1.22
N ASP A 155 -16.17 14.95 2.47
CA ASP A 155 -17.39 15.55 3.02
C ASP A 155 -18.64 15.28 2.16
N GLY A 156 -18.70 14.05 1.62
CA GLY A 156 -19.80 13.58 0.77
C GLY A 156 -19.73 14.05 -0.68
N GLN A 157 -18.70 14.79 -1.10
CA GLN A 157 -18.54 15.28 -2.46
C GLN A 157 -17.41 14.57 -3.20
N LEU A 158 -17.71 14.12 -4.43
CA LEU A 158 -16.68 13.64 -5.36
C LEU A 158 -15.97 14.86 -5.97
N LEU A 159 -14.72 15.08 -5.56
CA LEU A 159 -13.91 16.17 -6.10
C LEU A 159 -13.35 15.82 -7.49
N PRO A 160 -12.96 16.82 -8.30
CA PRO A 160 -12.24 16.58 -9.56
C PRO A 160 -11.04 15.66 -9.34
N ASN A 161 -10.78 14.79 -10.32
CA ASN A 161 -9.65 13.84 -10.31
C ASN A 161 -9.70 12.73 -9.25
N ASN A 162 -10.76 12.64 -8.45
CA ASN A 162 -10.94 11.57 -7.48
C ASN A 162 -11.81 10.40 -7.99
N ASP A 163 -12.08 10.32 -9.30
CA ASP A 163 -12.95 9.32 -9.93
C ASP A 163 -12.25 8.01 -10.32
N LYS A 164 -10.92 8.05 -10.45
CA LYS A 164 -10.09 6.94 -10.96
C LYS A 164 -8.78 6.83 -10.19
N ARG A 165 -8.85 6.93 -8.86
CA ARG A 165 -7.66 6.81 -8.00
C ARG A 165 -7.21 5.35 -7.96
N LEU A 166 -5.91 5.09 -8.04
CA LEU A 166 -5.39 3.75 -7.78
C LEU A 166 -5.64 3.41 -6.30
N LEU A 167 -6.25 2.27 -6.05
CA LEU A 167 -6.51 1.74 -4.73
C LEU A 167 -5.86 0.36 -4.63
N HIS A 168 -4.96 0.23 -3.67
CA HIS A 168 -4.38 -1.03 -3.26
C HIS A 168 -4.89 -1.39 -1.87
N THR A 169 -5.36 -2.63 -1.69
CA THR A 169 -5.68 -3.16 -0.37
C THR A 169 -5.00 -4.50 -0.21
N MET A 170 -4.57 -4.82 1.00
CA MET A 170 -3.98 -6.13 1.27
C MET A 170 -4.22 -6.57 2.70
N VAL A 171 -4.49 -7.87 2.87
CA VAL A 171 -4.47 -8.54 4.16
C VAL A 171 -3.17 -9.32 4.27
N THR A 172 -2.36 -8.99 5.26
CA THR A 172 -1.04 -9.59 5.47
C THR A 172 -0.85 -10.02 6.90
N GLN A 173 0.24 -10.76 7.13
CA GLN A 173 0.84 -10.85 8.46
C GLN A 173 1.14 -9.44 9.01
N GLY A 174 1.19 -9.31 10.34
CA GLY A 174 1.52 -8.06 11.03
C GLY A 174 2.92 -7.57 10.68
N ILE A 175 3.01 -6.32 10.23
CA ILE A 175 4.29 -5.66 9.93
C ILE A 175 4.55 -4.46 10.85
N ARG A 176 3.59 -4.08 11.71
CA ARG A 176 3.69 -2.94 12.61
C ARG A 176 3.49 -3.37 14.06
N ASP A 177 4.49 -3.11 14.87
CA ASP A 177 4.44 -3.38 16.30
C ASP A 177 5.18 -2.26 17.07
N PRO A 178 4.74 -1.85 18.28
CA PRO A 178 5.47 -0.90 19.10
C PRO A 178 6.87 -1.37 19.55
N GLY A 179 7.10 -2.67 19.60
CA GLY A 179 8.36 -3.34 19.96
C GLY A 179 9.33 -3.52 18.79
N ASN A 180 8.90 -3.29 17.54
CA ASN A 180 9.80 -3.27 16.39
C ASN A 180 10.84 -2.15 16.51
N ASP A 181 12.06 -2.38 16.01
CA ASP A 181 13.10 -1.34 16.02
C ASP A 181 12.75 -0.20 15.03
N PRO A 182 12.52 1.04 15.49
CA PRO A 182 12.26 2.16 14.61
C PRO A 182 13.48 2.52 13.74
N GLY A 183 14.69 2.10 14.14
CA GLY A 183 15.95 2.43 13.51
C GLY A 183 16.16 3.95 13.36
N PRO A 184 17.05 4.37 12.46
CA PRO A 184 17.33 5.79 12.21
C PRO A 184 16.13 6.59 11.68
N ALA A 185 15.14 5.93 11.05
CA ALA A 185 13.93 6.60 10.59
C ALA A 185 13.05 7.12 11.75
N GLY A 186 13.19 6.58 12.96
CA GLY A 186 12.45 7.02 14.14
C GLY A 186 10.94 6.89 13.96
N GLY A 187 10.18 7.87 14.48
CA GLY A 187 8.72 7.96 14.36
C GLY A 187 8.01 8.02 15.72
N ASN A 188 6.68 7.94 15.69
CA ASN A 188 5.84 7.89 16.89
C ASN A 188 5.04 6.59 17.04
N GLY A 189 5.31 5.59 16.18
CA GLY A 189 4.80 4.22 16.30
C GLY A 189 3.37 4.03 15.79
N PRO A 190 2.85 2.78 15.68
CA PRO A 190 3.59 1.52 15.74
C PRO A 190 4.60 1.39 14.58
N PHE A 191 5.75 0.76 14.84
CA PHE A 191 6.90 0.81 13.93
C PHE A 191 6.85 -0.32 12.91
N MET A 192 7.07 0.02 11.65
CA MET A 192 7.15 -0.97 10.58
C MET A 192 8.45 -1.77 10.70
N GLY A 193 8.31 -3.09 10.89
CA GLY A 193 9.42 -4.01 11.07
C GLY A 193 10.25 -4.27 9.81
N ARG A 194 11.30 -5.05 9.99
CA ARG A 194 12.12 -5.70 8.97
C ARG A 194 11.57 -7.08 8.62
N ASP A 195 12.16 -7.74 7.63
CA ASP A 195 11.72 -9.08 7.19
C ASP A 195 11.68 -10.14 8.32
N ASP A 196 12.52 -9.98 9.35
CA ASP A 196 12.62 -10.87 10.52
C ASP A 196 11.77 -10.40 11.73
N GLU A 197 11.06 -9.29 11.59
CA GLU A 197 10.20 -8.68 12.61
C GLU A 197 8.72 -8.70 12.22
N VAL A 198 8.38 -9.44 11.16
CA VAL A 198 6.99 -9.70 10.76
C VAL A 198 6.34 -10.67 11.76
N ASP A 199 5.23 -10.25 12.36
CA ASP A 199 4.42 -11.09 13.24
C ASP A 199 3.44 -11.93 12.43
N LYS A 200 3.60 -13.25 12.52
CA LYS A 200 2.82 -14.21 11.73
C LYS A 200 1.44 -14.49 12.33
N GLU A 201 1.27 -14.21 13.61
CA GLU A 201 0.04 -14.45 14.36
C GLU A 201 -0.89 -13.24 14.36
N ASP A 202 -0.38 -12.08 13.92
CA ASP A 202 -1.18 -10.87 13.69
C ASP A 202 -1.62 -10.75 12.22
N LEU A 203 -2.81 -10.18 12.03
CA LEU A 203 -3.39 -9.90 10.72
C LEU A 203 -3.70 -8.42 10.59
N GLU A 204 -3.06 -7.79 9.62
CA GLU A 204 -3.27 -6.39 9.26
C GLU A 204 -4.03 -6.27 7.94
N LEU A 205 -4.99 -5.35 7.86
CA LEU A 205 -5.54 -4.86 6.60
C LEU A 205 -4.92 -3.51 6.29
N HIS A 206 -4.19 -3.45 5.20
CA HIS A 206 -3.66 -2.23 4.64
C HIS A 206 -4.60 -1.68 3.58
N VAL A 207 -4.85 -0.37 3.62
CA VAL A 207 -5.50 0.36 2.55
C VAL A 207 -4.59 1.49 2.11
N VAL A 208 -4.11 1.40 0.87
CA VAL A 208 -3.18 2.35 0.26
C VAL A 208 -3.81 2.98 -0.96
N LEU A 209 -3.89 4.31 -0.95
CA LEU A 209 -4.31 5.12 -2.07
C LEU A 209 -3.14 6.06 -2.41
N PRO A 210 -2.25 5.68 -3.35
CA PRO A 210 -1.15 6.55 -3.76
C PRO A 210 -1.66 7.83 -4.45
N PRO A 211 -0.78 8.84 -4.65
CA PRO A 211 -1.08 10.06 -5.40
C PRO A 211 -1.12 9.80 -6.92
N VAL A 212 -1.79 8.72 -7.33
CA VAL A 212 -1.91 8.29 -8.71
C VAL A 212 -3.37 8.29 -9.11
N ARG A 213 -3.66 8.99 -10.21
CA ARG A 213 -4.92 8.86 -10.94
C ARG A 213 -4.67 8.12 -12.24
N PHE A 214 -5.51 7.13 -12.48
CA PHE A 214 -5.48 6.33 -13.68
C PHE A 214 -6.23 7.04 -14.81
N VAL A 215 -5.51 7.30 -15.90
CA VAL A 215 -6.07 7.81 -17.15
C VAL A 215 -5.76 6.79 -18.25
N PRO A 216 -6.74 6.36 -19.07
CA PRO A 216 -6.53 5.36 -20.11
C PRO A 216 -5.81 5.98 -21.33
N THR A 217 -4.58 6.44 -21.12
CA THR A 217 -3.65 6.92 -22.14
C THR A 217 -2.37 6.08 -22.08
N PRO A 218 -1.45 6.15 -23.07
CA PRO A 218 -0.26 5.29 -23.12
C PRO A 218 0.68 5.42 -21.92
N GLN A 219 0.53 6.50 -21.15
CA GLN A 219 1.07 6.60 -19.80
C GLN A 219 -0.08 6.90 -18.84
N PRO A 220 -0.75 5.86 -18.31
CA PRO A 220 -1.55 6.05 -17.11
C PRO A 220 -0.55 6.48 -16.04
N ASN A 221 -0.83 7.54 -15.28
CA ASN A 221 -0.19 7.98 -14.03
C ASN A 221 0.04 9.49 -14.04
N THR A 222 -1.03 10.28 -13.99
CA THR A 222 -0.87 11.68 -13.62
C THR A 222 -0.78 11.75 -12.10
N PRO A 223 0.30 12.34 -11.53
CA PRO A 223 0.35 12.65 -10.12
C PRO A 223 -0.88 13.46 -9.71
N VAL A 224 -1.55 13.06 -8.64
CA VAL A 224 -2.62 13.85 -8.04
C VAL A 224 -1.97 14.80 -7.05
N VAL A 225 -1.43 15.90 -7.57
CA VAL A 225 -0.73 16.95 -6.80
C VAL A 225 -1.64 18.18 -6.71
N GLY A 226 -1.64 18.83 -5.54
CA GLY A 226 -2.46 20.00 -5.22
C GLY A 226 -3.88 19.68 -4.79
N PHE A 227 -4.20 18.42 -4.48
CA PHE A 227 -5.54 18.02 -4.06
C PHE A 227 -5.64 17.82 -2.54
N PRO A 228 -6.82 18.01 -1.94
CA PRO A 228 -6.95 18.00 -0.49
C PRO A 228 -6.58 16.66 0.18
N GLN A 229 -6.61 15.54 -0.55
CA GLN A 229 -6.16 14.22 -0.10
C GLN A 229 -5.35 13.51 -1.20
N GLU A 230 -4.04 13.81 -1.25
CA GLU A 230 -3.13 13.28 -2.27
C GLU A 230 -2.80 11.82 -2.04
N PHE A 231 -2.68 11.35 -0.81
CA PHE A 231 -2.42 9.95 -0.50
C PHE A 231 -3.23 9.49 0.71
N VAL A 232 -3.51 8.20 0.82
CA VAL A 232 -4.04 7.57 2.04
C VAL A 232 -3.25 6.32 2.31
N HIS A 233 -2.84 6.11 3.55
CA HIS A 233 -2.30 4.82 3.99
C HIS A 233 -2.82 4.52 5.39
N LEU A 234 -3.73 3.56 5.47
CA LEU A 234 -4.37 3.09 6.69
C LEU A 234 -3.98 1.65 6.95
N VAL A 235 -3.88 1.30 8.24
CA VAL A 235 -3.76 -0.06 8.72
C VAL A 235 -4.89 -0.27 9.72
N PHE A 236 -5.57 -1.40 9.58
CA PHE A 236 -6.56 -1.89 10.53
C PHE A 236 -6.02 -3.19 11.14
N GLU A 237 -6.10 -3.29 12.46
CA GLU A 237 -5.81 -4.50 13.24
C GLU A 237 -7.13 -5.24 13.56
N ASN A 238 -7.04 -6.43 14.16
CA ASN A 238 -8.18 -7.29 14.49
C ASN A 238 -9.01 -7.69 13.25
N VAL A 239 -8.32 -8.10 12.19
CA VAL A 239 -8.95 -8.48 10.92
C VAL A 239 -9.50 -9.90 11.00
N GLU A 240 -10.81 -10.07 10.82
CA GLU A 240 -11.43 -11.38 10.64
C GLU A 240 -11.50 -11.78 9.16
N LEU A 241 -10.98 -12.96 8.85
CA LEU A 241 -10.96 -13.54 7.50
C LEU A 241 -11.88 -14.78 7.48
N SER A 242 -12.90 -14.81 6.61
CA SER A 242 -13.85 -15.94 6.54
C SER A 242 -14.19 -16.38 5.10
N GLY A 243 -14.22 -17.70 4.89
CA GLY A 243 -14.72 -18.39 3.67
C GLY A 243 -13.71 -18.60 2.52
N THR A 244 -14.19 -19.21 1.42
CA THR A 244 -13.52 -19.31 0.10
C THR A 244 -14.02 -18.27 -0.91
N SER A 245 -15.02 -17.49 -0.50
CA SER A 245 -15.42 -16.21 -1.09
C SER A 245 -15.48 -15.24 0.09
N LEU A 246 -14.67 -14.18 0.02
CA LEU A 246 -14.39 -13.37 1.20
C LEU A 246 -15.51 -12.39 1.48
N ASN A 247 -16.26 -12.61 2.55
CA ASN A 247 -17.02 -11.57 3.21
C ASN A 247 -16.30 -11.20 4.51
N GLY A 248 -15.19 -10.46 4.38
CA GLY A 248 -14.51 -9.87 5.53
C GLY A 248 -15.37 -8.75 6.11
N THR A 249 -15.74 -8.86 7.38
CA THR A 249 -16.30 -7.74 8.15
C THR A 249 -15.26 -7.39 9.19
N ILE A 250 -14.64 -6.22 9.08
CA ILE A 250 -13.71 -5.75 10.10
C ILE A 250 -14.54 -5.24 11.27
N ARG A 251 -14.30 -5.78 12.47
CA ARG A 251 -14.87 -5.26 13.71
C ARG A 251 -13.73 -4.74 14.57
N ARG A 252 -13.85 -3.49 14.98
CA ARG A 252 -13.03 -2.90 16.03
C ARG A 252 -13.61 -3.23 17.39
#